data_AF-A0A956R2N6-F1
#
_entry.id   AF-A0A956R2N6-F1
#
_cell.length_a   1.000
_cell.length_b   1.000
_cell.length_c   1.000
_cell.angle_alpha   90.00
_cell.angle_beta   90.00
_cell.angle_gamma   90.00
#
_symmetry.space_group_name_H-M   'P 1'
#
loop_
_entity.id
_entity.type
_entity.pdbx_description
1 polymer ?
#
loop_
_entity_poly.entity_id
_entity_poly.type
_entity_poly.pdbx_seq_one_letter_code
_entity_poly.pdbx_strand_id
1 'polypeptide(L)'
;MDTARKLAPISLLLLALSACGDDGAGDGNDEVAGSDETVDTTVTATVDDSTTDGADASTDATTSTDSSTDSSDSSTDSSDSSTDSSDSSTDSTDSSTDTSTDSSTDSSDSSTDTSTDTTTDTTDTTDTTTTDTTTGEPESFDNCGFPEDGPWVQIEYWQLGSVSSPAWSYSDTPGWGEAEWAYSGDSWPEVWSIGNNQMTNDPIGIVADISGQWQLMIGLAGLSSYDYATVCYEGRSISVGSSAIVDVYNPLNGCGVETEISNSWQVHAVGADLGNCFIPNNETQAVRLDPWGGSGRLGLKRMRLTLHGAVY
;
A
#
# COMPACT_ATOMS: atom_id res chain seq x y z
N MET A 1 -4.09 1.76 30.26
CA MET A 1 -5.01 2.92 30.16
C MET A 1 -5.81 2.72 28.88
N ASP A 2 -6.89 1.94 28.96
CA ASP A 2 -7.74 1.61 27.81
C ASP A 2 -8.66 2.77 27.47
N THR A 3 -8.28 3.54 26.44
CA THR A 3 -9.19 4.53 25.86
C THR A 3 -9.95 3.85 24.72
N ALA A 4 -10.99 3.11 25.07
CA ALA A 4 -11.93 2.55 24.09
C ALA A 4 -12.62 3.71 23.36
N ARG A 5 -12.10 4.10 22.19
CA ARG A 5 -12.78 5.05 21.30
C ARG A 5 -13.91 4.31 20.58
N LYS A 6 -15.12 4.75 20.89
CA LYS A 6 -16.38 4.36 20.27
C LYS A 6 -16.32 4.74 18.78
N LEU A 7 -16.03 3.77 17.91
CA LEU A 7 -16.12 3.91 16.46
C LEU A 7 -17.54 4.36 16.09
N ALA A 8 -17.64 5.51 15.42
CA ALA A 8 -18.89 5.92 14.80
C ALA A 8 -19.16 4.99 13.60
N PRO A 9 -20.42 4.56 13.37
CA PRO A 9 -20.73 3.75 12.20
C PRO A 9 -20.46 4.57 10.94
N ILE A 10 -19.47 4.13 10.16
CA ILE A 10 -19.24 4.61 8.80
C ILE A 10 -20.43 4.13 7.97
N SER A 11 -21.41 5.01 7.76
CA SER A 11 -22.46 4.80 6.77
C SER A 11 -21.80 4.71 5.40
N LEU A 12 -21.76 3.50 4.87
CA LEU A 12 -21.43 3.19 3.49
C LEU A 12 -22.42 3.93 2.58
N LEU A 13 -22.02 5.11 2.08
CA LEU A 13 -22.81 5.87 1.11
C LEU A 13 -22.65 5.19 -0.25
N LEU A 14 -23.59 4.28 -0.56
CA LEU A 14 -23.73 3.66 -1.87
C LEU A 14 -24.20 4.75 -2.86
N LEU A 15 -23.26 5.38 -3.58
CA LEU A 15 -23.56 6.27 -4.70
C LEU A 15 -24.05 5.42 -5.88
N ALA A 16 -25.36 5.20 -5.94
CA ALA A 16 -26.02 4.78 -7.17
C ALA A 16 -26.02 5.96 -8.15
N LEU A 17 -25.15 5.92 -9.16
CA LEU A 17 -25.31 6.74 -10.36
C LEU A 17 -26.60 6.30 -11.08
N SER A 18 -27.71 6.98 -10.84
CA SER A 18 -28.84 6.96 -11.78
C SER A 18 -28.49 7.91 -12.92
N ALA A 19 -28.17 7.37 -14.09
CA ALA A 19 -28.13 8.15 -15.32
C ALA A 19 -29.53 8.71 -15.58
N CYS A 20 -29.69 10.02 -15.41
CA CYS A 20 -30.82 10.76 -15.93
C CYS A 20 -30.69 10.81 -17.46
N GLY A 21 -31.78 10.44 -18.14
CA GLY A 21 -31.97 10.74 -19.55
C GLY A 21 -31.81 12.24 -19.78
N ASP A 22 -31.16 12.56 -20.89
CA ASP A 22 -31.16 13.89 -21.47
C ASP A 22 -32.13 13.87 -22.65
N ASP A 23 -33.06 14.81 -22.59
CA ASP A 23 -34.25 14.88 -23.40
C ASP A 23 -34.07 15.99 -24.45
N GLY A 24 -33.89 15.59 -25.71
CA GLY A 24 -34.55 16.26 -26.83
C GLY A 24 -33.82 17.37 -27.59
N ALA A 25 -33.66 17.14 -28.90
CA ALA A 25 -34.09 18.03 -30.00
C ALA A 25 -33.84 17.28 -31.34
N GLY A 26 -34.88 16.84 -32.05
CA GLY A 26 -35.40 17.47 -33.29
C GLY A 26 -34.58 17.03 -34.52
N ASP A 27 -35.08 16.49 -35.64
CA ASP A 27 -36.39 16.53 -36.29
C ASP A 27 -36.48 15.36 -37.29
N GLY A 28 -37.71 14.98 -37.66
CA GLY A 28 -38.00 14.58 -39.05
C GLY A 28 -38.62 13.20 -39.25
N ASN A 29 -39.94 13.21 -39.46
CA ASN A 29 -40.76 12.36 -40.35
C ASN A 29 -40.34 10.89 -40.56
N ASP A 30 -41.26 9.96 -40.31
CA ASP A 30 -42.25 9.60 -41.35
C ASP A 30 -43.34 8.70 -40.76
N GLU A 31 -44.49 8.72 -41.43
CA GLU A 31 -45.74 8.05 -41.11
C GLU A 31 -45.60 6.54 -40.91
N VAL A 32 -46.45 5.95 -40.05
CA VAL A 32 -47.43 4.92 -40.45
C VAL A 32 -48.40 4.65 -39.30
N ALA A 33 -49.68 4.73 -39.67
CA ALA A 33 -50.86 4.46 -38.86
C ALA A 33 -50.98 3.00 -38.40
N GLY A 34 -51.67 2.78 -37.28
CA GLY A 34 -52.18 1.46 -36.94
C GLY A 34 -52.68 1.35 -35.51
N SER A 35 -53.97 1.64 -35.33
CA SER A 35 -54.86 1.07 -34.30
C SER A 35 -54.56 -0.42 -34.04
N ASP A 36 -54.74 -1.03 -32.87
CA ASP A 36 -55.99 -1.18 -32.12
C ASP A 36 -55.73 -2.27 -31.06
N GLU A 37 -56.66 -2.39 -30.12
CA GLU A 37 -56.95 -3.55 -29.27
C GLU A 37 -56.05 -3.87 -28.06
N THR A 38 -56.64 -3.49 -26.92
CA THR A 38 -56.58 -4.21 -25.64
C THR A 38 -56.95 -5.69 -25.78
N VAL A 39 -56.07 -6.61 -25.38
CA VAL A 39 -56.46 -7.98 -25.01
C VAL A 39 -55.69 -8.43 -23.77
N ASP A 40 -56.45 -8.57 -22.69
CA ASP A 40 -56.15 -9.33 -21.48
C ASP A 40 -56.27 -10.83 -21.81
N THR A 41 -55.26 -11.65 -21.46
CA THR A 41 -55.42 -13.10 -21.41
C THR A 41 -54.45 -13.74 -20.41
N THR A 42 -54.97 -14.02 -19.22
CA THR A 42 -54.56 -15.14 -18.36
C THR A 42 -54.54 -16.46 -19.12
N VAL A 43 -53.40 -17.18 -19.10
CA VAL A 43 -53.36 -18.63 -19.38
C VAL A 43 -52.44 -19.34 -18.39
N THR A 44 -53.07 -20.19 -17.58
CA THR A 44 -52.53 -21.30 -16.78
C THR A 44 -52.25 -22.55 -17.63
N ALA A 45 -51.44 -23.47 -17.05
CA ALA A 45 -51.24 -24.90 -17.37
C ALA A 45 -49.93 -25.19 -18.14
N THR A 46 -48.89 -25.75 -17.49
CA THR A 46 -48.59 -27.18 -17.25
C THR A 46 -48.43 -28.02 -18.53
N VAL A 47 -47.34 -28.79 -18.64
CA VAL A 47 -47.28 -30.25 -18.95
C VAL A 47 -45.91 -30.65 -19.55
N ASP A 48 -45.32 -31.69 -18.93
CA ASP A 48 -44.54 -32.85 -19.42
C ASP A 48 -43.46 -32.70 -20.50
N ASP A 49 -42.24 -33.19 -20.23
CA ASP A 49 -41.76 -34.59 -20.33
C ASP A 49 -41.19 -34.87 -21.72
N SER A 50 -39.89 -35.15 -21.77
CA SER A 50 -39.40 -36.43 -22.27
C SER A 50 -37.89 -36.40 -22.42
N THR A 51 -37.29 -37.34 -21.71
CA THR A 51 -35.96 -37.90 -21.89
C THR A 51 -35.66 -38.27 -23.34
N THR A 52 -34.41 -38.09 -23.77
CA THR A 52 -33.83 -38.92 -24.84
C THR A 52 -32.36 -39.16 -24.56
N ASP A 53 -32.05 -40.39 -24.10
CA ASP A 53 -30.74 -41.01 -24.19
C ASP A 53 -30.38 -41.28 -25.66
N GLY A 54 -29.11 -41.14 -26.03
CA GLY A 54 -28.68 -41.58 -27.36
C GLY A 54 -27.23 -41.33 -27.75
N ALA A 55 -26.39 -42.36 -27.52
CA ALA A 55 -25.32 -42.85 -28.38
C ALA A 55 -24.00 -42.05 -28.55
N ASP A 56 -22.95 -42.58 -27.89
CA ASP A 56 -21.78 -43.25 -28.48
C ASP A 56 -21.39 -42.94 -29.95
N ALA A 57 -20.18 -42.41 -30.15
CA ALA A 57 -19.23 -42.90 -31.18
C ALA A 57 -17.89 -42.15 -31.13
N SER A 58 -16.83 -42.93 -30.94
CA SER A 58 -15.43 -42.60 -31.24
C SER A 58 -15.20 -42.12 -32.69
N THR A 59 -14.30 -41.16 -32.91
CA THR A 59 -13.54 -41.06 -34.16
C THR A 59 -12.14 -40.52 -33.88
N ASP A 60 -11.17 -41.32 -34.30
CA ASP A 60 -9.73 -41.10 -34.26
C ASP A 60 -9.28 -40.41 -35.56
N ALA A 61 -8.04 -39.89 -35.55
CA ALA A 61 -7.19 -39.55 -36.69
C ALA A 61 -7.33 -38.19 -37.42
N THR A 62 -6.28 -37.37 -37.19
CA THR A 62 -5.43 -36.66 -38.18
C THR A 62 -6.07 -35.70 -39.18
N THR A 63 -5.65 -34.44 -39.17
CA THR A 63 -4.89 -33.83 -40.29
C THR A 63 -4.46 -32.40 -39.99
N SER A 64 -3.22 -32.12 -40.38
CA SER A 64 -2.53 -30.83 -40.51
C SER A 64 -3.33 -29.74 -41.23
N THR A 65 -3.28 -28.50 -40.73
CA THR A 65 -3.34 -27.31 -41.57
C THR A 65 -2.50 -26.20 -40.96
N ASP A 66 -1.36 -25.93 -41.58
CA ASP A 66 -0.60 -24.69 -41.46
C ASP A 66 -1.44 -23.51 -41.97
N SER A 67 -1.46 -22.42 -41.23
CA SER A 67 -1.76 -21.09 -41.77
C SER A 67 -0.84 -20.07 -41.11
N SER A 68 0.37 -19.98 -41.64
CA SER A 68 1.22 -18.79 -41.56
C SER A 68 0.44 -17.58 -42.11
N THR A 69 0.20 -16.58 -41.25
CA THR A 69 -0.25 -15.27 -41.70
C THR A 69 0.96 -14.36 -41.78
N ASP A 70 1.55 -14.32 -42.97
CA ASP A 70 2.48 -13.28 -43.40
C ASP A 70 1.72 -12.04 -43.89
N SER A 71 2.38 -10.89 -43.77
CA SER A 71 2.18 -9.64 -44.51
C SER A 71 1.32 -8.56 -43.83
N SER A 72 1.97 -7.50 -43.34
CA SER A 72 1.94 -6.21 -44.06
C SER A 72 2.94 -5.20 -43.49
N ASP A 73 3.95 -4.91 -44.32
CA ASP A 73 4.71 -3.68 -44.33
C ASP A 73 3.80 -2.44 -44.32
N SER A 74 4.14 -1.46 -43.50
CA SER A 74 3.87 -0.04 -43.80
C SER A 74 4.98 0.83 -43.23
N SER A 75 6.09 0.86 -43.97
CA SER A 75 7.07 1.94 -43.90
C SER A 75 6.39 3.27 -44.23
N THR A 76 6.32 4.18 -43.25
CA THR A 76 6.02 5.59 -43.51
C THR A 76 7.29 6.39 -43.27
N ASP A 77 8.08 6.53 -44.33
CA ASP A 77 9.04 7.62 -44.48
C ASP A 77 8.24 8.91 -44.73
N SER A 78 8.52 9.97 -43.97
CA SER A 78 8.55 11.36 -44.48
C SER A 78 9.06 12.36 -43.43
N SER A 79 9.98 13.19 -43.93
CA SER A 79 10.32 14.57 -43.53
C SER A 79 11.23 14.83 -42.32
N ASP A 80 12.52 14.90 -42.63
CA ASP A 80 13.40 16.05 -42.39
C ASP A 80 12.69 17.34 -41.93
N SER A 81 13.14 17.88 -40.80
CA SER A 81 13.35 19.32 -40.65
C SER A 81 14.51 19.58 -39.69
N SER A 82 15.67 19.78 -40.29
CA SER A 82 16.83 20.42 -39.69
C SER A 82 16.47 21.85 -39.25
N THR A 83 16.72 22.16 -37.98
CA THR A 83 16.84 23.56 -37.52
C THR A 83 18.20 23.69 -36.85
N ASP A 84 19.19 24.01 -37.67
CA ASP A 84 20.51 24.45 -37.21
C ASP A 84 20.52 25.97 -37.03
N SER A 85 21.18 26.38 -35.94
CA SER A 85 21.92 27.63 -35.75
C SER A 85 21.15 28.96 -35.57
N SER A 86 21.17 29.49 -34.35
CA SER A 86 21.63 30.88 -34.12
C SER A 86 22.24 31.04 -32.73
N ASP A 87 23.56 31.17 -32.75
CA ASP A 87 24.41 31.81 -31.76
C ASP A 87 23.88 33.20 -31.37
N SER A 88 23.86 33.52 -30.07
CA SER A 88 23.89 34.91 -29.59
C SER A 88 24.51 34.97 -28.19
N SER A 89 25.83 35.04 -28.19
CA SER A 89 26.64 35.96 -27.39
C SER A 89 25.96 36.67 -26.22
N THR A 90 26.34 36.29 -25.00
CA THR A 90 26.48 37.24 -23.87
C THR A 90 27.86 37.06 -23.26
N ASP A 91 28.80 37.80 -23.83
CA ASP A 91 30.11 38.08 -23.26
C ASP A 91 30.05 39.50 -22.66
N SER A 92 30.86 39.77 -21.62
CA SER A 92 30.97 40.99 -20.78
C SER A 92 30.21 40.86 -19.44
N THR A 93 30.79 41.01 -18.25
CA THR A 93 32.07 41.62 -17.86
C THR A 93 32.38 41.29 -16.40
N ASP A 94 33.66 41.03 -16.16
CA ASP A 94 34.43 41.12 -14.93
C ASP A 94 34.15 42.40 -14.09
N SER A 95 34.14 42.25 -12.76
CA SER A 95 34.30 43.29 -11.70
C SER A 95 34.22 42.58 -10.33
N SER A 96 35.29 41.97 -9.84
CA SER A 96 36.32 42.57 -8.99
C SER A 96 35.95 42.71 -7.49
N THR A 97 36.88 42.23 -6.66
CA THR A 97 37.37 42.83 -5.40
C THR A 97 36.97 42.16 -4.09
N ASP A 98 37.96 41.41 -3.57
CA ASP A 98 38.20 41.09 -2.17
C ASP A 98 37.96 42.27 -1.21
N THR A 99 37.44 42.01 -0.01
CA THR A 99 37.94 42.63 1.23
C THR A 99 37.47 41.85 2.45
N SER A 100 38.39 41.04 2.98
CA SER A 100 38.71 40.86 4.41
C SER A 100 37.84 41.60 5.42
N THR A 101 37.39 40.91 6.48
CA THR A 101 37.59 41.35 7.88
C THR A 101 37.49 40.16 8.84
N ASP A 102 38.65 39.83 9.38
CA ASP A 102 38.88 39.10 10.63
C ASP A 102 38.15 39.75 11.81
N SER A 103 37.54 38.97 12.69
CA SER A 103 37.29 39.36 14.09
C SER A 103 37.07 38.11 14.93
N SER A 104 38.19 37.56 15.38
CA SER A 104 38.31 36.76 16.60
C SER A 104 37.83 37.56 17.81
N THR A 105 37.07 36.95 18.73
CA THR A 105 37.17 37.24 20.17
C THR A 105 36.62 36.05 20.97
N ASP A 106 37.51 35.51 21.80
CA ASP A 106 37.26 34.57 22.89
C ASP A 106 36.13 35.02 23.83
N SER A 107 35.43 34.06 24.44
CA SER A 107 35.06 34.12 25.86
C SER A 107 34.76 32.71 26.37
N SER A 108 35.73 32.22 27.12
CA SER A 108 35.66 31.26 28.21
C SER A 108 34.55 31.55 29.24
N ASP A 109 33.92 30.49 29.75
CA ASP A 109 33.62 30.23 31.18
C ASP A 109 32.98 28.83 31.24
N SER A 110 33.63 27.77 31.73
CA SER A 110 34.02 27.46 33.11
C SER A 110 32.87 27.47 34.12
N SER A 111 32.32 26.29 34.39
CA SER A 111 31.95 25.89 35.75
C SER A 111 31.78 24.37 35.83
N THR A 112 32.84 23.75 36.33
CA THR A 112 32.85 22.49 37.06
C THR A 112 31.87 22.57 38.24
N ASP A 113 31.00 21.58 38.40
CA ASP A 113 30.43 21.28 39.72
C ASP A 113 30.57 19.78 40.02
N THR A 114 31.65 19.51 40.73
CA THR A 114 31.86 18.36 41.61
C THR A 114 30.88 18.43 42.78
N SER A 115 30.08 17.40 42.96
CA SER A 115 29.45 17.10 44.25
C SER A 115 29.57 15.61 44.52
N THR A 116 30.66 15.27 45.21
CA THR A 116 30.85 14.03 45.94
C THR A 116 30.22 14.20 47.33
N ASP A 117 29.33 13.29 47.71
CA ASP A 117 29.08 12.93 49.12
C ASP A 117 28.58 11.48 49.15
N THR A 118 29.47 10.49 49.28
CA THR A 118 29.89 9.79 50.52
C THR A 118 28.80 9.37 51.53
N THR A 119 28.67 8.03 51.62
CA THR A 119 28.44 7.19 52.83
C THR A 119 27.04 7.12 53.44
N THR A 120 26.47 5.90 53.55
CA THR A 120 26.51 5.08 54.80
C THR A 120 25.59 3.84 54.72
N ASP A 121 26.20 2.68 55.02
CA ASP A 121 25.73 1.42 55.63
C ASP A 121 24.34 0.78 55.39
N THR A 122 24.43 -0.45 54.88
CA THR A 122 24.11 -1.72 55.56
C THR A 122 22.73 -1.88 56.21
N THR A 123 21.87 -2.66 55.56
CA THR A 123 21.20 -3.76 56.27
C THR A 123 20.85 -4.92 55.34
N ASP A 124 21.46 -6.05 55.71
CA ASP A 124 21.17 -7.42 55.36
C ASP A 124 19.67 -7.75 55.54
N THR A 125 19.01 -8.20 54.48
CA THR A 125 17.82 -9.04 54.60
C THR A 125 17.82 -10.02 53.44
N THR A 126 18.31 -11.21 53.76
CA THR A 126 18.07 -12.45 53.06
C THR A 126 16.56 -12.67 52.96
N ASP A 127 15.99 -12.46 51.78
CA ASP A 127 14.76 -13.16 51.42
C ASP A 127 14.77 -13.60 49.96
N THR A 128 14.48 -14.88 49.81
CA THR A 128 14.78 -15.68 48.63
C THR A 128 13.51 -15.77 47.81
N THR A 129 13.25 -14.75 46.99
CA THR A 129 12.29 -14.85 45.88
C THR A 129 13.06 -14.74 44.58
N THR A 130 13.35 -15.91 44.02
CA THR A 130 13.78 -16.12 42.63
C THR A 130 12.73 -15.51 41.70
N THR A 131 12.84 -14.21 41.47
CA THR A 131 12.19 -13.56 40.35
C THR A 131 13.25 -13.56 39.27
N ASP A 132 13.02 -14.41 38.27
CA ASP A 132 13.86 -14.53 37.08
C ASP A 132 13.73 -13.24 36.27
N THR A 133 14.34 -12.15 36.76
CA THR A 133 14.60 -10.96 35.97
C THR A 133 15.78 -11.28 35.08
N THR A 134 15.49 -11.94 33.97
CA THR A 134 16.31 -11.88 32.78
C THR A 134 16.42 -10.40 32.39
N THR A 135 17.43 -9.72 32.93
CA THR A 135 18.04 -8.55 32.31
C THR A 135 18.78 -9.01 31.06
N GLY A 136 18.03 -9.59 30.11
CA GLY A 136 18.42 -9.47 28.72
C GLY A 136 18.61 -7.99 28.48
N GLU A 137 19.67 -7.61 27.76
CA GLU A 137 19.63 -6.36 27.02
C GLU A 137 18.24 -6.26 26.38
N PRO A 138 17.56 -5.10 26.37
CA PRO A 138 16.29 -5.00 25.67
C PRO A 138 16.59 -5.55 24.28
N GLU A 139 16.10 -6.77 23.97
CA GLU A 139 16.24 -7.31 22.64
C GLU A 139 15.73 -6.17 21.80
N SER A 140 16.63 -5.59 21.01
CA SER A 140 16.37 -4.36 20.29
C SER A 140 15.09 -4.66 19.56
N PHE A 141 13.96 -4.13 20.07
CA PHE A 141 12.65 -4.58 19.68
C PHE A 141 12.69 -4.39 18.18
N ASP A 142 12.76 -5.49 17.43
CA ASP A 142 12.79 -5.39 16.00
C ASP A 142 11.38 -4.92 15.72
N ASN A 143 11.22 -3.61 15.63
CA ASN A 143 9.94 -2.98 15.37
C ASN A 143 9.31 -3.66 14.14
N CYS A 144 10.12 -4.25 13.26
CA CYS A 144 9.66 -4.92 12.06
C CYS A 144 9.45 -6.44 12.16
N GLY A 145 9.69 -7.05 13.33
CA GLY A 145 9.65 -8.50 13.57
C GLY A 145 10.68 -9.26 12.74
N PHE A 146 11.05 -10.47 13.19
CA PHE A 146 11.93 -11.30 12.38
C PHE A 146 11.15 -11.83 11.16
N PRO A 147 11.70 -11.69 9.94
CA PRO A 147 11.07 -12.23 8.74
C PRO A 147 11.00 -13.77 8.72
N GLU A 148 11.57 -14.44 9.72
CA GLU A 148 11.58 -15.91 9.84
C GLU A 148 10.41 -16.45 10.67
N ASP A 149 9.61 -15.59 11.32
CA ASP A 149 8.55 -16.00 12.26
C ASP A 149 7.22 -16.37 11.58
N GLY A 150 7.14 -16.24 10.26
CA GLY A 150 5.96 -16.59 9.48
C GLY A 150 6.02 -16.09 8.05
N PRO A 151 4.99 -16.41 7.24
CA PRO A 151 4.90 -15.89 5.89
C PRO A 151 4.81 -14.36 5.90
N TRP A 152 5.47 -13.76 4.90
CA TRP A 152 5.44 -12.33 4.72
C TRP A 152 5.34 -11.94 3.25
N VAL A 153 4.85 -10.72 3.03
CA VAL A 153 4.88 -10.01 1.77
C VAL A 153 5.46 -8.61 2.02
N GLN A 154 6.35 -8.18 1.15
CA GLN A 154 7.02 -6.89 1.25
C GLN A 154 6.94 -6.14 -0.06
N ILE A 155 6.58 -4.86 0.00
CA ILE A 155 6.63 -3.91 -1.10
C ILE A 155 7.74 -2.88 -0.86
N GLU A 156 8.40 -2.46 -1.93
CA GLU A 156 9.47 -1.48 -1.89
C GLU A 156 9.41 -0.51 -3.08
N TYR A 157 9.59 0.77 -2.76
CA TYR A 157 9.75 1.85 -3.72
C TYR A 157 11.23 2.20 -3.85
N TRP A 158 11.82 1.90 -5.01
CA TRP A 158 13.23 2.22 -5.30
C TRP A 158 13.42 2.90 -6.66
N GLN A 159 12.38 2.97 -7.48
CA GLN A 159 12.38 3.63 -8.80
C GLN A 159 11.19 4.57 -8.94
N LEU A 160 11.35 5.60 -9.77
CA LEU A 160 10.25 6.51 -10.12
C LEU A 160 9.24 5.74 -10.98
N GLY A 161 7.95 5.91 -10.68
CA GLY A 161 6.87 5.15 -11.31
C GLY A 161 5.52 5.57 -10.76
N SER A 162 4.63 4.61 -10.54
CA SER A 162 3.35 4.82 -9.87
C SER A 162 3.41 4.38 -8.41
N VAL A 163 2.69 5.09 -7.53
CA VAL A 163 2.46 4.64 -6.15
C VAL A 163 1.78 3.26 -6.13
N SER A 164 0.99 2.93 -7.14
CA SER A 164 0.31 1.63 -7.28
C SER A 164 1.18 0.53 -7.90
N SER A 165 2.47 0.77 -8.16
CA SER A 165 3.35 -0.20 -8.82
C SER A 165 4.72 -0.32 -8.13
N PRO A 166 4.75 -0.70 -6.83
CA PRO A 166 6.02 -0.97 -6.15
C PRO A 166 6.68 -2.24 -6.69
N ALA A 167 7.97 -2.39 -6.41
CA ALA A 167 8.59 -3.71 -6.45
C ALA A 167 8.13 -4.52 -5.23
N TRP A 168 8.17 -5.84 -5.33
CA TRP A 168 7.67 -6.70 -4.27
C TRP A 168 8.47 -7.99 -4.15
N SER A 169 8.38 -8.61 -2.98
CA SER A 169 8.96 -9.90 -2.64
C SER A 169 8.13 -10.54 -1.54
N TYR A 170 8.25 -11.85 -1.34
CA TYR A 170 7.53 -12.60 -0.32
C TYR A 170 8.42 -13.72 0.22
N SER A 171 8.06 -14.26 1.38
CA SER A 171 8.76 -15.40 1.99
C SER A 171 8.60 -16.68 1.17
N ASP A 172 9.57 -17.59 1.23
CA ASP A 172 9.51 -18.95 0.68
C ASP A 172 8.85 -19.97 1.63
N THR A 173 8.01 -19.51 2.56
CA THR A 173 7.29 -20.37 3.53
C THR A 173 6.47 -21.43 2.79
N PRO A 174 6.62 -22.73 3.10
CA PRO A 174 5.86 -23.78 2.45
C PRO A 174 4.35 -23.57 2.57
N GLY A 175 3.64 -23.59 1.44
CA GLY A 175 2.19 -23.31 1.40
C GLY A 175 1.84 -21.82 1.33
N TRP A 176 2.84 -20.93 1.23
CA TRP A 176 2.66 -19.51 0.96
C TRP A 176 3.33 -19.15 -0.37
N GLY A 177 2.52 -18.77 -1.35
CA GLY A 177 2.93 -18.31 -2.66
C GLY A 177 1.96 -17.27 -3.20
N GLU A 178 2.14 -16.92 -4.47
CA GLU A 178 1.32 -15.90 -5.14
C GLU A 178 -0.19 -16.19 -5.03
N ALA A 179 -0.60 -17.46 -5.12
CA ALA A 179 -2.01 -17.84 -4.99
C ALA A 179 -2.59 -17.51 -3.60
N GLU A 180 -1.76 -17.49 -2.56
CA GLU A 180 -2.20 -17.29 -1.19
C GLU A 180 -2.24 -15.83 -0.77
N TRP A 181 -1.38 -14.96 -1.33
CA TRP A 181 -1.27 -13.56 -0.92
C TRP A 181 -1.70 -12.55 -1.98
N ALA A 182 -1.67 -12.90 -3.27
CA ALA A 182 -2.07 -11.99 -4.32
C ALA A 182 -3.59 -11.82 -4.32
N TYR A 183 -4.03 -10.62 -4.65
CA TYR A 183 -5.44 -10.31 -4.78
C TYR A 183 -6.03 -11.05 -5.98
N SER A 184 -7.20 -11.67 -5.81
CA SER A 184 -7.98 -12.30 -6.89
C SER A 184 -7.24 -13.33 -7.76
N GLY A 185 -6.17 -13.95 -7.24
CA GLY A 185 -5.38 -14.94 -7.98
C GLY A 185 -4.43 -14.35 -9.02
N ASP A 186 -4.15 -13.04 -8.95
CA ASP A 186 -3.08 -12.41 -9.74
C ASP A 186 -1.69 -12.92 -9.30
N SER A 187 -0.63 -12.54 -10.03
CA SER A 187 0.76 -12.87 -9.66
C SER A 187 1.54 -11.69 -9.09
N TRP A 188 0.83 -10.64 -8.64
CA TRP A 188 1.44 -9.42 -8.08
C TRP A 188 0.55 -8.80 -6.99
N PRO A 189 1.10 -7.97 -6.09
CA PRO A 189 0.30 -7.29 -5.08
C PRO A 189 -0.47 -6.15 -5.74
N GLU A 190 -1.74 -6.02 -5.38
CA GLU A 190 -2.52 -4.88 -5.80
C GLU A 190 -2.41 -3.77 -4.76
N VAL A 191 -1.96 -2.59 -5.20
CA VAL A 191 -1.79 -1.41 -4.34
C VAL A 191 -2.74 -0.31 -4.77
N TRP A 192 -3.66 0.04 -3.87
CA TRP A 192 -4.60 1.12 -4.07
C TRP A 192 -4.09 2.41 -3.45
N SER A 193 -4.26 3.48 -4.20
CA SER A 193 -3.90 4.83 -3.80
C SER A 193 -5.14 5.70 -3.90
N ILE A 194 -5.62 6.19 -2.76
CA ILE A 194 -6.81 7.04 -2.66
C ILE A 194 -6.37 8.42 -2.20
N GLY A 195 -6.63 9.44 -3.01
CA GLY A 195 -6.18 10.82 -2.76
C GLY A 195 -4.97 11.20 -3.62
N ASN A 196 -4.25 12.25 -3.22
CA ASN A 196 -3.17 12.83 -4.00
C ASN A 196 -1.81 12.21 -3.65
N ASN A 197 -1.70 10.88 -3.71
CA ASN A 197 -0.41 10.22 -3.49
C ASN A 197 0.43 10.27 -4.78
N GLN A 198 1.74 10.44 -4.63
CA GLN A 198 2.65 10.58 -5.76
C GLN A 198 4.03 10.00 -5.44
N MET A 199 4.82 9.67 -6.46
CA MET A 199 6.23 9.33 -6.27
C MET A 199 7.07 10.60 -6.16
N THR A 200 8.02 10.63 -5.24
CA THR A 200 8.93 11.78 -5.06
C THR A 200 10.36 11.35 -4.76
N ASN A 201 11.31 12.24 -5.05
CA ASN A 201 12.69 12.13 -4.58
C ASN A 201 12.78 12.75 -3.19
N ASP A 202 12.94 11.92 -2.18
CA ASP A 202 13.22 12.33 -0.81
C ASP A 202 14.71 12.10 -0.47
N PRO A 203 15.28 12.77 0.54
CA PRO A 203 16.65 12.46 0.96
C PRO A 203 16.90 11.02 1.42
N ILE A 204 15.86 10.26 1.77
CA ILE A 204 16.00 8.82 2.03
C ILE A 204 15.93 7.95 0.76
N GLY A 205 15.83 8.57 -0.42
CA GLY A 205 15.71 7.93 -1.73
C GLY A 205 14.36 8.19 -2.39
N ILE A 206 14.00 7.36 -3.36
CA ILE A 206 12.68 7.42 -3.99
C ILE A 206 11.66 6.85 -3.01
N VAL A 207 10.57 7.57 -2.78
CA VAL A 207 9.49 7.18 -1.88
C VAL A 207 8.13 7.45 -2.51
N ALA A 208 7.11 6.74 -2.04
CA ALA A 208 5.72 7.10 -2.26
C ALA A 208 5.32 8.15 -1.20
N ASP A 209 5.02 9.37 -1.65
CA ASP A 209 4.51 10.47 -0.84
C ASP A 209 3.00 10.30 -0.67
N ILE A 210 2.62 9.74 0.48
CA ILE A 210 1.25 9.43 0.84
C ILE A 210 0.66 10.62 1.60
N SER A 211 -0.38 11.24 1.05
CA SER A 211 -1.13 12.35 1.66
C SER A 211 -2.63 12.06 1.81
N GLY A 212 -3.09 10.92 1.28
CA GLY A 212 -4.39 10.32 1.53
C GLY A 212 -4.22 8.89 2.03
N GLN A 213 -5.02 7.96 1.53
CA GLN A 213 -4.95 6.56 1.95
C GLN A 213 -4.10 5.76 0.97
N TRP A 214 -3.27 4.89 1.51
CA TRP A 214 -2.53 3.88 0.77
C TRP A 214 -2.94 2.50 1.27
N GLN A 215 -3.14 1.55 0.36
CA GLN A 215 -3.68 0.25 0.73
C GLN A 215 -3.03 -0.87 -0.07
N LEU A 216 -2.47 -1.85 0.64
CA LEU A 216 -2.03 -3.13 0.07
C LEU A 216 -3.17 -4.14 0.16
N MET A 217 -3.72 -4.54 -0.98
CA MET A 217 -4.67 -5.63 -1.08
C MET A 217 -3.92 -6.96 -0.92
N ILE A 218 -4.49 -7.87 -0.12
CA ILE A 218 -3.98 -9.22 0.05
C ILE A 218 -5.11 -10.23 -0.09
N GLY A 219 -4.80 -11.33 -0.79
CA GLY A 219 -5.56 -12.56 -0.69
C GLY A 219 -5.20 -13.27 0.61
N LEU A 220 -6.16 -13.92 1.27
CA LEU A 220 -5.90 -14.83 2.41
C LEU A 220 -6.82 -16.06 2.36
N ALA A 221 -7.15 -16.52 1.16
CA ALA A 221 -8.13 -17.57 0.90
C ALA A 221 -7.77 -18.93 1.53
N GLY A 222 -6.48 -19.20 1.72
CA GLY A 222 -5.99 -20.42 2.39
C GLY A 222 -5.70 -20.26 3.89
N LEU A 223 -5.75 -19.05 4.44
CA LEU A 223 -5.34 -18.83 5.83
C LEU A 223 -6.37 -19.45 6.80
N SER A 224 -5.98 -20.52 7.49
CA SER A 224 -6.82 -21.21 8.48
C SER A 224 -6.73 -20.58 9.88
N SER A 225 -5.52 -20.24 10.31
CA SER A 225 -5.24 -19.55 11.59
C SER A 225 -3.91 -18.83 11.54
N TYR A 226 -3.70 -17.89 12.46
CA TYR A 226 -2.44 -17.23 12.76
C TYR A 226 -2.51 -16.72 14.22
N ASP A 227 -1.38 -16.41 14.83
CA ASP A 227 -1.30 -15.97 16.23
C ASP A 227 -1.46 -14.45 16.37
N TYR A 228 -0.76 -13.70 15.51
CA TYR A 228 -0.86 -12.24 15.36
C TYR A 228 -0.24 -11.77 14.04
N ALA A 229 -0.53 -10.54 13.63
CA ALA A 229 0.02 -9.93 12.42
C ALA A 229 0.81 -8.66 12.74
N THR A 230 1.94 -8.46 12.08
CA THR A 230 2.73 -7.24 12.21
C THR A 230 2.91 -6.56 10.86
N VAL A 231 2.85 -5.23 10.87
CA VAL A 231 3.18 -4.39 9.74
C VAL A 231 4.41 -3.56 10.08
N CYS A 232 5.51 -3.83 9.38
CA CYS A 232 6.68 -2.96 9.37
C CYS A 232 6.54 -1.98 8.21
N TYR A 233 6.69 -0.69 8.45
CA TYR A 233 6.86 0.26 7.36
C TYR A 233 8.05 1.17 7.61
N GLU A 234 8.82 1.39 6.54
CA GLU A 234 10.01 2.21 6.54
C GLU A 234 9.76 3.48 5.73
N GLY A 235 10.21 4.60 6.26
CA GLY A 235 10.01 5.88 5.60
C GLY A 235 10.39 7.04 6.49
N ARG A 236 9.68 8.15 6.29
CA ARG A 236 9.71 9.32 7.18
C ARG A 236 8.46 10.15 6.97
N SER A 237 8.21 11.08 7.89
CA SER A 237 7.36 12.23 7.57
C SER A 237 8.03 13.09 6.49
N ILE A 238 7.29 13.44 5.43
CA ILE A 238 7.79 14.31 4.34
C ILE A 238 8.05 15.74 4.84
N SER A 239 7.35 16.17 5.90
CA SER A 239 7.64 17.45 6.54
C SER A 239 8.96 17.40 7.29
N VAL A 240 9.78 18.42 7.13
CA VAL A 240 11.02 18.60 7.89
C VAL A 240 10.77 19.10 9.32
N GLY A 241 9.58 19.65 9.59
CA GLY A 241 9.27 20.33 10.85
C GLY A 241 8.36 19.56 11.81
N SER A 242 7.84 18.40 11.41
CA SER A 242 6.87 17.64 12.20
C SER A 242 6.84 16.17 11.79
N SER A 243 6.71 15.28 12.78
CA SER A 243 6.33 13.87 12.59
C SER A 243 4.93 13.76 11.97
N ALA A 244 4.56 12.55 11.56
CA ALA A 244 3.19 12.22 11.18
C ALA A 244 2.68 11.07 12.05
N ILE A 245 1.39 11.10 12.39
CA ILE A 245 0.70 9.93 12.94
C ILE A 245 0.23 9.11 11.74
N VAL A 246 0.29 7.79 11.83
CA VAL A 246 -0.15 6.87 10.78
C VAL A 246 -1.09 5.85 11.40
N ASP A 247 -2.33 5.82 10.92
CA ASP A 247 -3.24 4.72 11.21
C ASP A 247 -2.85 3.53 10.34
N VAL A 248 -2.55 2.40 10.98
CA VAL A 248 -2.25 1.13 10.31
C VAL A 248 -3.36 0.15 10.66
N TYR A 249 -4.19 -0.22 9.69
CA TYR A 249 -5.39 -0.98 9.98
C TYR A 249 -5.90 -1.84 8.82
N ASN A 250 -6.70 -2.85 9.14
CA ASN A 250 -7.49 -3.61 8.17
C ASN A 250 -8.81 -2.87 7.89
N PRO A 251 -9.03 -2.34 6.68
CA PRO A 251 -10.23 -1.56 6.38
C PRO A 251 -11.52 -2.41 6.36
N LEU A 252 -11.41 -3.74 6.28
CA LEU A 252 -12.58 -4.62 6.28
C LEU A 252 -13.35 -4.57 7.61
N ASN A 253 -12.63 -4.48 8.73
CA ASN A 253 -13.23 -4.49 10.08
C ASN A 253 -12.84 -3.26 10.92
N GLY A 254 -11.98 -2.37 10.40
CA GLY A 254 -11.50 -1.18 11.11
C GLY A 254 -10.57 -1.48 12.28
N CYS A 255 -10.03 -2.71 12.36
CA CYS A 255 -9.08 -3.11 13.39
C CYS A 255 -7.68 -2.63 13.03
N GLY A 256 -7.00 -1.95 13.95
CA GLY A 256 -5.63 -1.50 13.74
C GLY A 256 -5.06 -0.69 14.91
N VAL A 257 -3.95 -0.02 14.64
CA VAL A 257 -3.19 0.76 15.64
C VAL A 257 -2.73 2.10 15.07
N GLU A 258 -2.53 3.06 15.96
CA GLU A 258 -1.90 4.36 15.68
C GLU A 258 -0.40 4.25 15.94
N THR A 259 0.40 4.76 15.01
CA THR A 259 1.87 4.79 15.12
C THR A 259 2.42 6.15 14.69
N GLU A 260 3.68 6.44 15.03
CA GLU A 260 4.30 7.73 14.70
C GLU A 260 5.56 7.53 13.86
N ILE A 261 5.67 8.28 12.76
CA ILE A 261 6.85 8.28 11.88
C ILE A 261 7.64 9.58 12.05
N SER A 262 8.94 9.44 12.30
CA SER A 262 9.88 10.55 12.49
C SER A 262 10.01 11.44 11.25
N ASN A 263 10.30 12.73 11.45
CA ASN A 263 10.72 13.67 10.42
C ASN A 263 12.25 13.72 10.19
N SER A 264 12.99 12.74 10.71
CA SER A 264 14.44 12.62 10.50
C SER A 264 14.81 12.51 9.01
N TRP A 265 16.02 12.96 8.66
CA TRP A 265 16.60 12.79 7.31
C TRP A 265 17.12 11.36 7.03
N GLN A 266 16.84 10.43 7.94
CA GLN A 266 17.21 9.02 7.83
C GLN A 266 15.93 8.18 7.72
N VAL A 267 16.05 6.98 7.14
CA VAL A 267 14.96 6.01 7.10
C VAL A 267 14.59 5.65 8.54
N HIS A 268 13.33 5.84 8.90
CA HIS A 268 12.75 5.41 10.16
C HIS A 268 11.87 4.18 9.92
N ALA A 269 12.12 3.11 10.67
CA ALA A 269 11.34 1.88 10.62
C ALA A 269 10.36 1.84 11.79
N VAL A 270 9.09 1.61 11.49
CA VAL A 270 8.01 1.58 12.47
C VAL A 270 7.28 0.24 12.40
N GLY A 271 7.08 -0.33 13.58
CA GLY A 271 6.34 -1.55 13.80
C GLY A 271 4.94 -1.30 14.29
N ALA A 272 3.96 -1.85 13.59
CA ALA A 272 2.57 -1.88 14.01
C ALA A 272 2.16 -3.33 14.27
N ASP A 273 1.88 -3.66 15.53
CA ASP A 273 1.25 -4.92 15.90
C ASP A 273 -0.26 -4.81 15.69
N LEU A 274 -0.77 -5.56 14.72
CA LEU A 274 -2.19 -5.62 14.39
C LEU A 274 -2.91 -6.75 15.14
N GLY A 275 -2.23 -7.54 15.97
CA GLY A 275 -2.83 -8.67 16.67
C GLY A 275 -3.62 -9.55 15.70
N ASN A 276 -4.91 -9.77 16.00
CA ASN A 276 -5.81 -10.59 15.19
C ASN A 276 -6.73 -9.77 14.25
N CYS A 277 -6.24 -8.70 13.63
CA CYS A 277 -7.05 -7.86 12.75
C CYS A 277 -7.44 -8.50 11.40
N PHE A 278 -6.79 -9.59 10.96
CA PHE A 278 -7.18 -10.33 9.76
C PHE A 278 -8.19 -11.44 10.09
N ILE A 279 -9.11 -11.68 9.15
CA ILE A 279 -10.15 -12.69 9.28
C ILE A 279 -9.71 -13.92 8.48
N PRO A 280 -9.36 -15.06 9.11
CA PRO A 280 -9.04 -16.29 8.39
C PRO A 280 -10.15 -16.71 7.43
N ASN A 281 -9.79 -17.34 6.31
CA ASN A 281 -10.68 -17.75 5.21
C ASN A 281 -11.44 -16.61 4.52
N ASN A 282 -11.07 -15.35 4.74
CA ASN A 282 -11.58 -14.26 3.91
C ASN A 282 -10.63 -14.02 2.74
N GLU A 283 -11.15 -14.25 1.53
CA GLU A 283 -10.38 -14.21 0.29
C GLU A 283 -9.77 -12.84 -0.01
N THR A 284 -10.32 -11.74 0.50
CA THR A 284 -9.84 -10.39 0.18
C THR A 284 -9.82 -9.52 1.43
N GLN A 285 -8.62 -9.08 1.79
CA GLN A 285 -8.39 -8.16 2.88
C GLN A 285 -7.34 -7.13 2.46
N ALA A 286 -7.02 -6.19 3.35
CA ALA A 286 -5.98 -5.24 3.07
C ALA A 286 -5.30 -4.73 4.33
N VAL A 287 -4.11 -4.18 4.15
CA VAL A 287 -3.50 -3.25 5.11
C VAL A 287 -3.62 -1.85 4.53
N ARG A 288 -4.17 -0.92 5.30
CA ARG A 288 -4.22 0.50 4.96
C ARG A 288 -3.30 1.31 5.87
N LEU A 289 -2.57 2.23 5.24
CA LEU A 289 -1.82 3.30 5.89
C LEU A 289 -2.55 4.63 5.61
N ASP A 290 -2.94 5.33 6.68
CA ASP A 290 -3.61 6.64 6.60
C ASP A 290 -2.85 7.66 7.47
N PRO A 291 -1.90 8.41 6.91
CA PRO A 291 -1.16 9.42 7.64
C PRO A 291 -2.04 10.64 7.95
N TRP A 292 -2.08 11.04 9.22
CA TRP A 292 -2.79 12.21 9.69
C TRP A 292 -2.03 12.91 10.82
N GLY A 293 -2.43 14.15 11.15
CA GLY A 293 -1.77 14.94 12.19
C GLY A 293 -0.32 15.31 11.84
N GLY A 294 0.22 16.31 12.53
CA GLY A 294 1.57 16.81 12.23
C GLY A 294 1.70 17.25 10.77
N SER A 295 2.49 16.52 9.97
CA SER A 295 2.58 16.77 8.52
C SER A 295 1.40 16.25 7.70
N GLY A 296 0.68 15.24 8.19
CA GLY A 296 -0.33 14.48 7.44
C GLY A 296 0.24 13.78 6.20
N ARG A 297 1.56 13.53 6.16
CA ARG A 297 2.24 12.96 4.99
C ARG A 297 3.30 11.95 5.36
N LEU A 298 3.27 10.80 4.71
CA LEU A 298 4.23 9.71 4.87
C LEU A 298 5.02 9.53 3.57
N GLY A 299 6.35 9.63 3.64
CA GLY A 299 7.26 9.18 2.59
C GLY A 299 7.55 7.71 2.78
N LEU A 300 6.72 6.85 2.19
CA LEU A 300 6.80 5.40 2.31
C LEU A 300 7.87 4.84 1.36
N LYS A 301 8.87 4.18 1.92
CA LYS A 301 9.94 3.51 1.16
C LYS A 301 9.69 2.01 1.03
N ARG A 302 9.32 1.36 2.14
CA ARG A 302 9.10 -0.08 2.20
C ARG A 302 7.96 -0.38 3.17
N MET A 303 7.18 -1.42 2.90
CA MET A 303 6.22 -1.98 3.85
C MET A 303 6.27 -3.50 3.78
N ARG A 304 6.27 -4.16 4.93
CA ARG A 304 6.21 -5.61 5.07
C ARG A 304 5.06 -5.98 5.99
N LEU A 305 4.20 -6.88 5.54
CA LEU A 305 3.21 -7.57 6.35
C LEU A 305 3.75 -8.97 6.67
N THR A 306 3.67 -9.37 7.94
CA THR A 306 4.05 -10.71 8.42
C THR A 306 2.90 -11.30 9.24
N LEU A 307 2.57 -12.56 9.00
CA LEU A 307 1.56 -13.31 9.74
C LEU A 307 2.25 -14.37 10.60
N HIS A 308 2.35 -14.11 11.90
CA HIS A 308 3.08 -14.97 12.84
C HIS A 308 2.24 -16.21 13.18
N GLY A 309 2.87 -17.38 13.18
CA GLY A 309 2.19 -18.64 13.46
C GLY A 309 1.11 -19.03 12.44
N ALA A 310 1.19 -18.50 11.21
CA ALA A 310 0.19 -18.76 10.18
C ALA A 310 0.15 -20.24 9.74
N VAL A 311 -1.06 -20.74 9.49
CA VAL A 311 -1.33 -22.11 9.02
C VAL A 311 -2.27 -22.02 7.81
N TYR A 312 -1.90 -22.69 6.70
CA TYR A 312 -2.67 -22.76 5.44
C TYR A 312 -3.18 -24.18 5.19
#